data_AF-A0A8H4LE72-F1
#
_entry.id   AF-A0A8H4LE72-F1
#
_cell.length_a   1.000
_cell.length_b   1.000
_cell.length_c   1.000
_cell.angle_alpha   90.00
_cell.angle_beta   90.00
_cell.angle_gamma   90.00
#
_symmetry.space_group_name_H-M   'P 1'
#
loop_
_entity.id
_entity.type
_entity.pdbx_description
1 polymer ?
#
loop_
_entity_poly.entity_id
_entity_poly.type
_entity_poly.pdbx_seq_one_letter_code
_entity_poly.pdbx_strand_id
1 'polypeptide(L)'
;MAAKRPSSKWWLWTKVLIGGAVVSVGGPAFTMWLTPSEEELRSRYNPELRKKSLENREERQQEFDDFVTRLKEYSKSDKPIWIVVKEEEERKKAAAAAAAKASKKETDARREEMRREAGLDAK
;
A
#
# COMPACT_ATOMS: atom_id res chain seq x y z
N MET A 1 -20.74 -55.77 26.11
CA MET A 1 -21.54 -54.97 25.15
C MET A 1 -20.61 -54.52 24.03
N ALA A 2 -20.73 -55.10 22.84
CA ALA A 2 -19.85 -54.77 21.72
C ALA A 2 -20.30 -53.46 21.08
N ALA A 3 -19.50 -52.40 21.21
CA ALA A 3 -19.76 -51.11 20.58
C ALA A 3 -19.78 -51.28 19.05
N LYS A 4 -20.95 -51.12 18.45
CA LYS A 4 -21.18 -51.19 17.00
C LYS A 4 -20.35 -50.10 16.33
N ARG A 5 -19.28 -50.47 15.62
CA ARG A 5 -18.41 -49.52 14.89
C ARG A 5 -19.22 -48.91 13.73
N PRO A 6 -19.48 -47.59 13.69
CA PRO A 6 -20.01 -46.99 12.48
C PRO A 6 -18.83 -46.73 11.54
N SER A 7 -18.41 -47.72 10.77
CA SER A 7 -17.41 -47.54 9.71
C SER A 7 -18.06 -47.65 8.33
N SER A 8 -18.99 -46.74 8.04
CA SER A 8 -19.25 -46.42 6.64
C SER A 8 -18.26 -45.33 6.23
N LYS A 9 -17.63 -45.46 5.05
CA LYS A 9 -16.68 -44.46 4.54
C LYS A 9 -17.29 -43.05 4.55
N TRP A 10 -18.61 -42.95 4.37
CA TRP A 10 -19.37 -41.71 4.43
C TRP A 10 -19.32 -41.03 5.81
N TRP A 11 -19.40 -41.78 6.92
CA TRP A 11 -19.29 -41.20 8.27
C TRP A 11 -17.92 -40.57 8.55
N LEU A 12 -16.85 -41.18 8.03
CA LEU A 12 -15.50 -40.61 8.11
C LEU A 12 -15.42 -39.29 7.37
N TRP A 13 -15.90 -39.24 6.12
CA TRP A 13 -15.89 -38.03 5.30
C TRP A 13 -16.75 -36.90 5.89
N THR A 14 -17.90 -37.22 6.49
CA THR A 14 -18.72 -36.24 7.20
C THR A 14 -17.95 -35.59 8.36
N LYS A 15 -17.23 -36.38 9.16
CA LYS A 15 -16.38 -35.84 10.24
C LYS A 15 -15.24 -34.97 9.72
N VAL A 16 -14.61 -35.39 8.62
CA VAL A 16 -13.53 -34.61 7.97
C VAL A 16 -14.07 -33.29 7.46
N LEU A 17 -15.23 -33.26 6.81
CA LEU A 17 -15.86 -32.02 6.35
C LEU A 17 -16.24 -31.09 7.49
N ILE A 18 -16.81 -31.63 8.58
CA ILE A 18 -17.14 -30.83 9.76
C ILE A 18 -15.86 -30.26 10.39
N GLY A 19 -14.83 -31.08 10.58
CA GLY A 19 -13.54 -30.63 11.12
C GLY A 19 -12.87 -29.58 10.24
N GLY A 20 -12.86 -29.81 8.92
CA GLY A 20 -12.33 -28.86 7.94
C GLY A 20 -13.08 -27.53 7.98
N ALA A 21 -14.42 -27.54 7.99
CA ALA A 21 -15.23 -26.33 8.08
C ALA A 21 -14.99 -25.57 9.39
N VAL A 22 -14.88 -26.27 10.52
CA VAL A 22 -14.58 -25.65 11.82
C VAL A 22 -13.20 -24.98 11.81
N VAL A 23 -12.18 -25.58 11.21
CA VAL A 23 -10.85 -24.95 11.14
C VAL A 23 -10.84 -23.79 10.15
N SER A 24 -11.41 -23.97 8.95
CA SER A 24 -11.42 -22.95 7.91
C SER A 24 -12.26 -21.72 8.26
N VAL A 25 -13.34 -21.86 9.02
CA VAL A 25 -14.20 -20.74 9.45
C VAL A 25 -13.85 -20.29 10.87
N GLY A 26 -13.65 -21.24 11.78
CA GLY A 26 -13.36 -20.96 13.19
C GLY A 26 -12.00 -20.32 13.40
N GLY A 27 -10.98 -20.66 12.59
CA GLY A 27 -9.68 -19.98 12.63
C GLY A 27 -9.83 -18.48 12.38
N PRO A 28 -10.32 -18.05 11.20
CA PRO A 28 -10.57 -16.64 10.90
C PRO A 28 -11.50 -15.97 11.91
N ALA A 29 -12.63 -16.61 12.28
CA ALA A 29 -13.58 -16.05 13.23
C ALA A 29 -12.94 -15.80 14.61
N PHE A 30 -12.13 -16.74 15.10
CA PHE A 30 -11.41 -16.59 16.36
C PHE A 30 -10.38 -15.46 16.31
N THR A 31 -9.64 -15.33 15.20
CA THR A 31 -8.71 -14.21 15.03
C THR A 31 -9.41 -12.86 14.99
N MET A 32 -10.55 -12.75 14.28
CA MET A 32 -11.35 -11.53 14.25
C MET A 32 -11.93 -11.19 15.63
N TRP A 33 -12.24 -12.19 16.45
CA TRP A 33 -12.74 -11.98 17.81
C TRP A 33 -11.65 -11.47 18.77
N LEU A 34 -10.43 -11.97 18.64
CA LEU A 34 -9.30 -11.55 19.48
C LEU A 34 -8.66 -10.23 19.04
N THR A 35 -8.66 -9.96 17.74
CA THR A 35 -8.00 -8.79 17.18
C THR A 35 -8.85 -7.56 17.49
N PRO A 36 -8.32 -6.56 18.23
CA PRO A 36 -9.08 -5.37 18.57
C PRO A 36 -9.48 -4.60 17.31
N SER A 37 -10.64 -3.95 17.35
CA SER A 37 -11.11 -3.13 16.24
C SER A 37 -10.22 -1.88 16.07
N GLU A 38 -10.24 -1.28 14.89
CA GLU A 38 -9.44 -0.07 14.61
C GLU A 38 -9.81 1.09 15.55
N GLU A 39 -11.07 1.17 15.97
CA GLU A 39 -11.57 2.18 16.91
C GLU A 39 -11.04 1.95 18.33
N GLU A 40 -11.03 0.69 18.80
CA GLU A 40 -10.45 0.33 20.09
C GLU A 40 -8.94 0.60 20.11
N LEU A 41 -8.22 0.26 19.05
CA LEU A 41 -6.81 0.63 18.86
C LEU A 41 -6.61 2.15 18.93
N ARG A 42 -7.44 2.91 18.21
CA ARG A 42 -7.34 4.38 18.14
C ARG A 42 -7.66 5.06 19.47
N SER A 43 -8.56 4.48 20.27
CA SER A 43 -8.87 4.98 21.62
C SER A 43 -7.68 4.90 22.57
N ARG A 44 -6.80 3.90 22.37
CA ARG A 44 -5.57 3.71 23.16
C ARG A 44 -4.40 4.58 22.68
N TYR A 45 -4.54 5.30 21.57
CA TYR A 45 -3.49 6.20 21.08
C TYR A 45 -3.40 7.48 21.91
N ASN A 46 -2.18 8.00 22.02
CA ASN A 46 -1.90 9.34 22.52
C ASN A 46 -2.65 10.40 21.67
N PRO A 47 -3.06 11.55 22.22
CA PRO A 47 -3.97 12.48 21.53
C PRO A 47 -3.40 13.00 20.20
N GLU A 48 -2.08 13.18 20.10
CA GLU A 48 -1.43 13.59 18.85
C GLU A 48 -1.54 12.54 17.75
N LEU A 49 -1.29 11.27 18.08
CA LEU A 49 -1.40 10.16 17.12
C LEU A 49 -2.84 9.95 16.67
N ARG A 50 -3.80 10.20 17.56
CA ARG A 50 -5.22 10.15 17.23
C ARG A 50 -5.59 11.20 16.19
N LYS A 51 -5.13 12.43 16.37
CA LYS A 51 -5.33 13.53 15.42
C LYS A 51 -4.70 13.21 14.06
N LYS A 52 -3.43 12.80 14.06
CA LYS A 52 -2.72 12.40 12.84
C LYS A 52 -3.39 11.22 12.11
N SER A 53 -3.95 10.27 12.85
CA SER A 53 -4.65 9.12 12.25
C SER A 53 -5.94 9.52 11.52
N LEU A 54 -6.60 10.60 11.97
CA LEU A 54 -7.80 11.14 11.34
C LEU A 54 -7.44 11.98 10.11
N GLU A 55 -6.42 12.83 10.24
CA GLU A 55 -5.95 13.70 9.14
C GLU A 55 -5.39 12.88 7.97
N ASN A 56 -4.55 11.87 8.25
CA ASN A 56 -3.91 11.07 7.21
C ASN A 56 -4.78 9.89 6.72
N ARG A 57 -6.05 9.78 7.14
CA ARG A 57 -6.89 8.63 6.76
C ARG A 57 -7.14 8.59 5.27
N GLU A 58 -7.54 9.72 4.70
CA GLU A 58 -7.82 9.83 3.26
C GLU A 58 -6.55 9.66 2.44
N GLU A 59 -5.46 10.30 2.85
CA GLU A 59 -4.14 10.16 2.23
C GLU A 59 -3.72 8.69 2.18
N ARG A 60 -3.83 7.95 3.30
CA ARG A 60 -3.47 6.53 3.35
C ARG A 60 -4.37 5.65 2.46
N GLN A 61 -5.66 5.97 2.35
CA GLN A 61 -6.57 5.27 1.45
C GLN A 61 -6.17 5.49 -0.01
N GLN A 62 -5.88 6.74 -0.39
CA GLN A 62 -5.40 7.08 -1.74
C GLN A 62 -4.06 6.41 -2.04
N GLU A 63 -3.09 6.47 -1.12
CA GLU A 63 -1.80 5.80 -1.27
C GLU A 63 -1.94 4.29 -1.48
N PHE A 64 -2.89 3.66 -0.77
CA PHE A 64 -3.17 2.24 -0.91
C PHE A 64 -3.80 1.92 -2.26
N ASP A 65 -4.79 2.70 -2.70
CA ASP A 65 -5.44 2.53 -4.00
C ASP A 65 -4.44 2.74 -5.15
N ASP A 66 -3.57 3.75 -5.04
CA ASP A 66 -2.49 4.02 -5.98
C ASP A 66 -1.44 2.90 -6.00
N PHE A 67 -1.12 2.33 -4.84
CA PHE A 67 -0.23 1.19 -4.73
C PHE A 67 -0.82 -0.05 -5.42
N VAL A 68 -2.07 -0.39 -5.11
CA VAL A 68 -2.76 -1.53 -5.73
C VAL A 68 -2.92 -1.34 -7.24
N THR A 69 -3.21 -0.12 -7.68
CA THR A 69 -3.32 0.22 -9.10
C THR A 69 -1.99 0.03 -9.83
N ARG A 70 -0.88 0.52 -9.26
CA ARG A 70 0.46 0.27 -9.80
C ARG A 70 0.81 -1.21 -9.81
N LEU A 71 0.48 -1.95 -8.76
CA LEU A 71 0.76 -3.37 -8.68
C LEU A 71 0.01 -4.16 -9.76
N LYS A 72 -1.26 -3.83 -10.00
CA LYS A 72 -2.05 -4.38 -11.11
C LYS A 72 -1.41 -4.08 -12.46
N GLU A 73 -0.87 -2.88 -12.64
CA GLU A 73 -0.17 -2.51 -13.87
C GLU A 73 1.13 -3.29 -14.05
N TYR A 74 1.95 -3.40 -13.01
CA TYR A 74 3.20 -4.16 -13.04
C TYR A 74 2.97 -5.67 -13.24
N SER A 75 1.86 -6.19 -12.72
CA SER A 75 1.44 -7.58 -12.93
C SER A 75 1.13 -7.93 -14.38
N LYS A 76 0.92 -6.94 -15.27
CA LYS A 76 0.73 -7.18 -16.71
C LYS A 76 2.04 -7.42 -17.45
N SER A 77 3.17 -7.13 -16.83
CA SER A 77 4.50 -7.35 -17.41
C SER A 77 4.94 -8.79 -17.21
N ASP A 78 5.62 -9.35 -18.22
CA ASP A 78 6.26 -10.67 -18.13
C ASP A 78 7.51 -10.67 -17.22
N LYS A 79 7.98 -9.49 -16.79
CA LYS A 79 9.12 -9.34 -15.89
C LYS A 79 8.70 -9.47 -14.42
N PRO A 80 9.57 -10.00 -13.54
CA PRO A 80 9.34 -9.95 -12.09
C PRO A 80 9.05 -8.52 -11.60
N ILE A 81 8.07 -8.39 -10.70
CA ILE A 81 7.57 -7.09 -10.21
C ILE A 81 8.69 -6.19 -9.68
N TRP A 82 9.68 -6.75 -8.97
CA TRP A 82 10.80 -5.97 -8.44
C TRP A 82 11.67 -5.31 -9.53
N ILE A 83 11.74 -5.90 -10.74
CA ILE A 83 12.51 -5.34 -11.86
C ILE A 83 11.73 -4.17 -12.44
N VAL A 84 10.43 -4.35 -12.67
CA VAL A 84 9.55 -3.30 -13.21
C VAL A 84 9.51 -2.10 -12.27
N VAL A 85 9.41 -2.33 -10.97
CA VAL A 85 9.45 -1.26 -9.95
C VAL A 85 10.77 -0.49 -10.02
N LYS A 86 11.91 -1.19 -10.14
CA LYS A 86 13.23 -0.55 -10.24
C LYS A 86 13.37 0.27 -11.53
N GLU A 87 12.92 -0.27 -12.66
CA GLU A 87 12.91 0.43 -13.95
C GLU A 87 12.04 1.71 -13.88
N GLU A 88 10.86 1.63 -13.26
CA GLU A 88 9.97 2.78 -13.04
C GLU A 88 10.58 3.83 -12.10
N GLU A 89 11.26 3.42 -11.03
CA GLU A 89 12.00 4.33 -10.16
C GLU A 89 13.14 5.04 -10.87
N GLU A 90 13.91 4.32 -11.69
CA GLU A 90 14.99 4.91 -12.50
C GLU A 90 14.42 5.91 -13.52
N ARG A 91 13.31 5.57 -14.17
CA ARG A 91 12.62 6.49 -15.09
C ARG A 91 12.13 7.74 -14.37
N LYS A 92 11.51 7.61 -13.19
CA LYS A 92 11.05 8.74 -12.37
C LYS A 92 12.20 9.63 -11.92
N LYS A 93 13.31 9.04 -11.47
CA LYS A 93 14.52 9.80 -11.08
C LYS A 93 15.11 10.57 -12.26
N ALA A 94 15.21 9.93 -13.44
CA ALA A 94 15.69 10.59 -14.65
C ALA A 94 14.79 11.76 -15.07
N ALA A 95 13.46 11.56 -15.06
CA ALA A 95 12.49 12.60 -15.36
C ALA A 95 12.54 13.76 -14.36
N ALA A 96 12.63 13.48 -13.06
CA ALA A 96 12.75 14.50 -12.03
C ALA A 96 14.06 15.30 -12.16
N ALA A 97 15.18 14.64 -12.46
CA ALA A 97 16.45 15.31 -12.70
C ALA A 97 16.42 16.21 -13.95
N ALA A 98 15.75 15.76 -15.02
CA ALA A 98 15.56 16.56 -16.23
C ALA A 98 14.66 17.78 -15.96
N ALA A 99 13.54 17.60 -15.28
CA ALA A 99 12.64 18.68 -14.89
C ALA A 99 13.33 19.71 -13.99
N ALA A 100 14.08 19.26 -12.97
CA ALA A 100 14.83 20.16 -12.09
C ALA A 100 15.88 20.98 -12.84
N LYS A 101 16.56 20.40 -13.85
CA LYS A 101 17.49 21.14 -14.72
C LYS A 101 16.77 22.16 -15.59
N ALA A 102 15.60 21.82 -16.13
CA ALA A 102 14.80 22.75 -16.93
C ALA A 102 14.31 23.93 -16.09
N SER A 103 13.74 23.67 -14.90
CA SER A 103 13.30 24.74 -13.98
C SER A 103 14.46 25.63 -13.53
N LYS A 104 15.65 25.06 -13.28
CA LYS A 104 16.85 25.87 -12.97
C LYS A 104 17.21 26.83 -14.10
N LYS A 105 17.27 26.33 -15.34
CA LYS A 105 17.54 27.17 -16.52
C LYS A 105 16.52 28.28 -16.67
N GLU A 106 15.24 27.99 -16.45
CA GLU A 106 14.17 28.98 -16.50
C GLU A 106 14.31 30.03 -15.39
N THR A 107 14.63 29.61 -14.15
CA THR A 107 14.88 30.55 -13.05
C THR A 107 16.10 31.43 -13.28
N ASP A 108 17.15 30.88 -13.90
CA ASP A 108 18.37 31.62 -14.20
C ASP A 108 18.12 32.61 -15.35
N ALA A 109 17.43 32.20 -16.41
CA ALA A 109 17.01 33.09 -17.50
C ALA A 109 16.13 34.25 -16.98
N ARG A 110 15.16 33.95 -16.11
CA ARG A 110 14.30 34.97 -15.48
C ARG A 110 15.10 35.93 -14.60
N ARG A 111 16.15 35.45 -13.92
CA ARG A 111 17.05 36.30 -13.13
C ARG A 111 17.90 37.22 -14.02
N GLU A 112 18.35 36.73 -15.17
CA GLU A 112 19.10 37.52 -16.14
C GLU A 112 18.24 38.62 -16.78
N GLU A 113 16.99 38.32 -17.13
CA GLU A 113 16.03 39.31 -17.64
C GLU A 113 15.77 40.43 -16.62
N MET A 114 15.52 40.09 -15.35
CA MET A 114 15.38 41.09 -14.28
C MET A 114 16.66 41.94 -14.08
N ARG A 115 17.85 41.34 -14.29
CA ARG A 115 19.13 42.07 -14.19
C ARG A 115 19.31 43.08 -15.32
N ARG A 116 18.91 42.71 -16.53
CA ARG A 116 18.91 43.58 -17.72
C ARG A 116 17.93 44.74 -17.57
N GLU A 117 16.70 44.46 -17.12
CA GLU A 117 15.67 45.49 -16.91
C GLU A 117 16.03 46.47 -15.78
N ALA A 118 16.73 46.00 -14.75
CA ALA A 118 17.23 46.84 -13.65
C ALA A 118 18.44 47.72 -14.03
N GLY A 119 18.92 47.67 -15.28
CA GLY A 119 20.05 48.48 -15.74
C GLY A 119 21.40 48.10 -15.11
N LEU A 120 21.52 46.89 -14.57
CA LEU A 120 22.74 46.36 -13.94
C LEU A 120 23.63 45.60 -14.93
N ASP A 121 23.54 45.88 -16.23
CA ASP A 121 24.54 45.45 -17.20
C ASP A 121 25.84 46.21 -16.93
N ALA A 122 26.82 45.49 -16.39
CA ALA A 122 28.13 46.01 -16.09
C ALA A 122 28.77 46.65 -17.33
N LYS A 123 29.32 47.84 -17.12
CA LYS A 123 30.30 48.46 -18.01
C LYS A 123 31.54 47.59 -18.18
#